data_AF-A0A6F9CPK2-F1
#
_entry.id   AF-A0A6F9CPK2-F1
#
_cell.length_a   1.000
_cell.length_b   1.000
_cell.length_c   1.000
_cell.angle_alpha   90.00
_cell.angle_beta   90.00
_cell.angle_gamma   90.00
#
_symmetry.space_group_name_H-M   'P 1'
#
loop_
_entity.id
_entity.type
_entity.pdbx_description
1 polymer ?
#
loop_
_entity_poly.entity_id
_entity_poly.type
_entity_poly.pdbx_seq_one_letter_code
_entity_poly.pdbx_strand_id
1 'polypeptide(L)'
;MLHSIFFLGNIHVPTCPPEIILGENVLKIVKTKFPKPLESYSTELPRRTPFSCLLDMVVTLNEDEGDIKDHLSNLITELGLDGDYKLIASTICVSNYIEDQDRERGYYYGASLSSTGLVARKLLIASSCLHTWHPYVSLAVMKREPVKCETVRCRAFSVDSIHTEKPPCKACCKLLNLKHAGPPTGNNIYGNCAEVESLSKLLWNTESPRNE
;
A
#
# COMPACT_ATOMS: atom_id res chain seq x y z
N MET A 1 0.58 -11.39 -4.02
CA MET A 1 1.95 -10.88 -4.25
C MET A 1 2.51 -11.25 -5.62
N LEU A 2 2.76 -12.53 -5.94
CA LEU A 2 3.39 -12.94 -7.21
C LEU A 2 2.72 -12.39 -8.47
N HIS A 3 1.39 -12.49 -8.56
CA HIS A 3 0.62 -11.96 -9.70
C HIS A 3 0.90 -10.45 -9.92
N SER A 4 0.96 -9.66 -8.84
CA SER A 4 1.27 -8.23 -8.91
C SER A 4 2.71 -7.95 -9.36
N ILE A 5 3.67 -8.77 -8.93
CA ILE A 5 5.07 -8.66 -9.37
C ILE A 5 5.16 -8.91 -10.87
N PHE A 6 4.56 -10.01 -11.34
CA PHE A 6 4.58 -10.37 -12.77
C PHE A 6 3.82 -9.37 -13.63
N PHE A 7 2.66 -8.89 -13.18
CA PHE A 7 1.91 -7.85 -13.88
C PHE A 7 2.75 -6.58 -14.05
N LEU A 8 3.39 -6.12 -12.97
CA LEU A 8 4.23 -4.92 -13.01
C LEU A 8 5.47 -5.12 -13.90
N GLY A 9 6.08 -6.30 -13.89
CA GLY A 9 7.14 -6.68 -14.82
C GLY A 9 6.67 -6.67 -16.29
N ASN A 10 5.46 -7.14 -16.56
CA ASN A 10 4.87 -7.20 -17.90
C ASN A 10 4.58 -5.82 -18.51
N ILE A 11 4.20 -4.85 -17.69
CA ILE A 11 3.98 -3.47 -18.14
C ILE A 11 5.22 -2.59 -17.97
N HIS A 12 6.34 -3.16 -17.49
CA HIS A 12 7.60 -2.45 -17.37
C HIS A 12 8.23 -2.18 -18.74
N VAL A 13 9.08 -1.16 -18.81
CA VAL A 13 9.87 -0.82 -20.00
C VAL A 13 11.34 -0.73 -19.58
N PRO A 14 12.21 -1.68 -20.01
CA PRO A 14 11.89 -2.87 -20.82
C PRO A 14 11.04 -3.89 -20.05
N THR A 15 10.33 -4.75 -20.78
CA THR A 15 9.47 -5.78 -20.17
C THR A 15 10.30 -6.80 -19.41
N CYS A 16 9.85 -7.17 -18.21
CA CYS A 16 10.50 -8.17 -17.35
C CYS A 16 9.53 -9.31 -17.06
N PRO A 17 9.54 -10.40 -17.88
CA PRO A 17 8.63 -11.52 -17.71
C PRO A 17 9.02 -12.41 -16.51
N PRO A 18 8.12 -13.29 -16.03
CA PRO A 18 8.37 -14.13 -14.86
C PRO A 18 9.66 -14.97 -14.94
N GLU A 19 10.06 -15.41 -16.12
CA GLU A 19 11.30 -16.16 -16.37
C GLU A 19 12.53 -15.37 -15.96
N ILE A 20 12.57 -14.07 -16.27
CA ILE A 20 13.67 -13.17 -15.92
C ILE A 20 13.63 -12.85 -14.42
N ILE A 21 12.43 -12.66 -13.86
CA ILE A 21 12.26 -12.31 -12.44
C ILE A 21 12.69 -13.45 -11.51
N LEU A 22 12.33 -14.70 -11.84
CA LEU A 22 12.50 -15.84 -10.94
C LEU A 22 13.76 -16.66 -11.21
N GLY A 23 14.25 -16.69 -12.46
CA GLY A 23 15.21 -17.69 -12.91
C GLY A 23 14.63 -19.11 -12.97
N GLU A 24 15.32 -20.03 -13.65
CA GLU A 24 14.76 -21.34 -14.03
C GLU A 24 14.30 -22.19 -12.83
N ASN A 25 15.13 -22.27 -11.78
CA ASN A 25 14.87 -23.11 -10.61
C ASN A 25 13.62 -22.67 -9.84
N VAL A 26 13.51 -21.38 -9.56
CA VAL A 26 12.36 -20.83 -8.82
C VAL A 26 11.11 -20.84 -9.71
N LEU A 27 11.25 -20.57 -11.01
CA LEU A 27 10.14 -20.65 -11.96
C LEU A 27 9.51 -22.04 -11.97
N LYS A 28 10.30 -23.12 -11.94
CA LYS A 28 9.76 -24.49 -11.88
C LYS A 28 8.93 -24.72 -10.61
N ILE A 29 9.39 -24.22 -9.47
CA ILE A 29 8.67 -24.30 -8.19
C ILE A 29 7.36 -23.50 -8.27
N VAL A 30 7.40 -22.26 -8.78
CA VAL A 30 6.23 -21.40 -8.91
C VAL A 30 5.22 -21.97 -9.90
N LYS A 31 5.65 -22.52 -11.05
CA LYS A 31 4.77 -23.22 -12.00
C LYS A 31 4.02 -24.37 -11.35
N THR A 32 4.67 -25.09 -10.44
CA THR A 32 4.07 -26.25 -9.76
C THR A 32 3.14 -25.82 -8.62
N LYS A 33 3.58 -24.88 -7.77
CA LYS A 33 2.86 -24.50 -6.54
C LYS A 33 1.84 -23.37 -6.72
N PHE A 34 2.13 -22.44 -7.62
CA PHE A 34 1.35 -21.22 -7.84
C PHE A 34 1.19 -20.93 -9.34
N PRO A 35 0.49 -21.81 -10.10
CA PRO A 35 0.33 -21.64 -11.54
C PRO A 35 -0.48 -20.38 -11.91
N LYS A 36 -1.54 -20.07 -11.14
CA LYS A 36 -2.48 -18.98 -11.44
C LYS A 36 -1.81 -17.61 -11.66
N PRO A 37 -0.87 -17.13 -10.81
CA PRO A 37 -0.10 -15.92 -11.09
C PRO A 37 0.56 -15.88 -12.47
N LEU A 38 1.08 -17.01 -12.97
CA LEU A 38 1.73 -17.08 -14.28
C LEU A 38 0.73 -17.11 -15.44
N GLU A 39 -0.48 -17.61 -15.22
CA GLU A 39 -1.53 -17.70 -16.24
C GLU A 39 -2.27 -16.36 -16.44
N SER A 40 -2.37 -15.55 -15.37
CA SER A 40 -3.27 -14.38 -15.32
C SER A 40 -2.56 -13.02 -15.35
N TYR A 41 -1.24 -12.94 -15.14
CA TYR A 41 -0.57 -11.64 -14.95
C TYR A 41 -0.62 -10.69 -16.17
N SER A 42 -0.93 -11.21 -17.35
CA SER A 42 -1.03 -10.42 -18.58
C SER A 42 -2.48 -10.04 -18.94
N THR A 43 -3.47 -10.65 -18.28
CA THR A 43 -4.90 -10.51 -18.62
C THR A 43 -5.73 -9.94 -17.48
N GLU A 44 -5.31 -10.13 -16.22
CA GLU A 44 -6.01 -9.66 -15.03
C GLU A 44 -5.23 -8.55 -14.31
N LEU A 45 -5.97 -7.63 -13.69
CA LEU A 45 -5.38 -6.55 -12.89
C LEU A 45 -5.07 -7.04 -11.47
N PRO A 46 -3.89 -6.69 -10.92
CA PRO A 46 -3.59 -6.99 -9.53
C PRO A 46 -4.45 -6.13 -8.61
N ARG A 47 -5.07 -6.77 -7.61
CA ARG A 47 -5.86 -6.08 -6.58
C ARG A 47 -4.99 -5.34 -5.56
N ARG A 48 -3.74 -5.78 -5.39
CA ARG A 48 -2.82 -5.25 -4.37
C ARG A 48 -1.42 -5.11 -4.94
N THR A 49 -0.64 -4.19 -4.40
CA THR A 49 0.77 -4.04 -4.79
C THR A 49 1.63 -5.10 -4.11
N PRO A 50 2.82 -5.42 -4.65
CA PRO A 50 3.75 -6.33 -3.99
C PRO A 50 4.05 -5.89 -2.55
N PHE A 51 4.33 -4.59 -2.36
CA PHE A 51 4.67 -4.03 -1.06
C PHE A 51 3.48 -4.00 -0.08
N SER A 52 2.26 -3.74 -0.55
CA SER A 52 1.04 -3.85 0.27
C SER A 52 0.86 -5.28 0.81
N CYS A 53 1.16 -6.31 0.00
CA CYS A 53 1.17 -7.69 0.49
C CYS A 53 2.27 -7.94 1.52
N LEU A 54 3.48 -7.40 1.30
CA LEU A 54 4.60 -7.53 2.24
C LEU A 54 4.26 -6.89 3.60
N LEU A 55 3.75 -5.66 3.57
CA LEU A 55 3.37 -4.91 4.76
C LEU A 55 2.32 -5.65 5.58
N ASP A 56 1.29 -6.22 4.96
CA ASP A 56 0.29 -7.01 5.69
C ASP A 56 0.88 -8.27 6.34
N MET A 57 1.83 -8.94 5.69
CA MET A 57 2.51 -10.07 6.30
C MET A 57 3.29 -9.65 7.54
N VAL A 58 4.02 -8.52 7.49
CA VAL A 58 4.72 -7.97 8.66
C VAL A 58 3.75 -7.58 9.76
N VAL A 59 2.67 -6.87 9.44
CA VAL A 59 1.65 -6.45 10.44
C VAL A 59 0.95 -7.66 11.07
N THR A 60 0.80 -8.76 10.34
CA THR A 60 0.21 -10.00 10.90
C THR A 60 1.16 -10.70 11.89
N LEU A 61 2.47 -10.53 11.73
CA LEU A 61 3.50 -11.22 12.51
C LEU A 61 3.95 -10.45 13.75
N ASN A 62 3.58 -9.17 13.88
CA ASN A 62 4.06 -8.30 14.95
C ASN A 62 2.89 -7.49 15.53
N GLU A 63 2.88 -7.31 16.85
CA GLU A 63 1.76 -6.65 17.55
C GLU A 63 2.02 -5.15 17.79
N ASP A 64 3.28 -4.75 17.98
CA ASP A 64 3.66 -3.36 18.28
C ASP A 64 4.11 -2.58 17.03
N GLU A 65 3.83 -1.27 17.01
CA GLU A 65 4.23 -0.39 15.90
C GLU A 65 5.75 -0.31 15.73
N GLY A 66 6.51 -0.32 16.82
CA GLY A 66 7.97 -0.36 16.81
C GLY A 66 8.48 -1.61 16.14
N ASP A 67 8.01 -2.78 16.59
CA ASP A 67 8.38 -4.09 16.03
C ASP A 67 8.03 -4.19 14.53
N ILE A 68 6.85 -3.71 14.12
CA ILE A 68 6.44 -3.66 12.71
C ILE A 68 7.43 -2.85 11.88
N LYS A 69 7.86 -1.68 12.38
CA LYS A 69 8.79 -0.80 11.66
C LYS A 69 10.20 -1.39 11.61
N ASP A 70 10.69 -1.93 12.72
CA ASP A 70 12.02 -2.55 12.80
C ASP A 70 12.09 -3.78 11.88
N HIS A 71 11.09 -4.66 11.95
CA HIS A 71 11.00 -5.85 11.10
C HIS A 71 10.91 -5.45 9.62
N LEU A 72 10.06 -4.48 9.26
CA LEU A 72 9.96 -4.02 7.88
C LEU A 72 11.27 -3.39 7.39
N SER A 73 11.95 -2.60 8.22
CA SER A 73 13.26 -2.02 7.87
C SER A 73 14.31 -3.10 7.62
N ASN A 74 14.40 -4.10 8.51
CA ASN A 74 15.33 -5.21 8.37
C ASN A 74 15.06 -6.01 7.09
N LEU A 75 13.80 -6.33 6.79
CA LEU A 75 13.44 -7.05 5.56
C LEU A 75 13.81 -6.28 4.29
N ILE A 76 13.64 -4.96 4.30
CA ILE A 76 13.98 -4.14 3.13
C ILE A 76 15.49 -4.16 2.90
N THR A 77 16.29 -4.01 3.97
CA THR A 77 17.75 -4.12 3.87
C THR A 77 18.20 -5.53 3.45
N GLU A 78 17.65 -6.58 4.06
CA GLU A 78 18.00 -7.98 3.74
C GLU A 78 17.68 -8.36 2.29
N LEU A 79 16.53 -7.91 1.78
CA LEU A 79 16.12 -8.14 0.39
C LEU A 79 16.86 -7.24 -0.59
N GLY A 80 17.77 -6.38 -0.11
CA GLY A 80 18.54 -5.44 -0.92
C GLY A 80 17.64 -4.45 -1.64
N LEU A 81 16.54 -4.05 -0.99
CA LEU A 81 15.49 -3.20 -1.51
C LEU A 81 15.75 -1.70 -1.23
N ASP A 82 16.95 -1.34 -0.79
CA ASP A 82 17.36 0.04 -0.49
C ASP A 82 17.67 0.87 -1.75
N GLY A 83 17.02 2.02 -1.94
CA GLY A 83 17.26 2.94 -3.06
C GLY A 83 16.15 2.96 -4.12
N ASP A 84 16.51 3.20 -5.40
CA ASP A 84 15.56 3.46 -6.50
C ASP A 84 14.87 2.19 -7.05
N TYR A 85 14.55 1.25 -6.17
CA TYR A 85 13.82 0.04 -6.54
C TYR A 85 12.35 0.36 -6.81
N LYS A 86 12.12 0.49 -8.10
CA LYS A 86 10.89 0.73 -8.85
C LYS A 86 9.62 -0.05 -8.45
N LEU A 87 9.71 -1.11 -7.65
CA LEU A 87 8.56 -1.97 -7.25
C LEU A 87 8.19 -1.85 -5.75
N ILE A 88 8.87 -0.99 -5.01
CA ILE A 88 8.63 -0.77 -3.58
C ILE A 88 7.72 0.45 -3.41
N ALA A 89 6.99 0.49 -2.29
CA ALA A 89 6.38 1.71 -1.79
C ALA A 89 7.47 2.67 -1.28
N SER A 90 7.36 3.97 -1.56
CA SER A 90 8.25 4.96 -0.96
C SER A 90 7.80 5.38 0.44
N THR A 91 6.58 5.04 0.82
CA THR A 91 5.93 5.54 2.03
C THR A 91 4.95 4.50 2.54
N ILE A 92 4.91 4.33 3.85
CA ILE A 92 3.84 3.64 4.57
C ILE A 92 3.03 4.66 5.37
N CYS A 93 1.80 4.31 5.71
CA CYS A 93 0.95 5.10 6.59
C CYS A 93 0.25 4.20 7.59
N VAL A 94 0.08 4.70 8.81
CA VAL A 94 -0.79 4.10 9.82
C VAL A 94 -1.95 5.04 10.12
N SER A 95 -3.17 4.49 10.07
CA SER A 95 -4.40 5.18 10.47
C SER A 95 -4.92 4.60 11.77
N ASN A 96 -5.41 5.46 12.66
CA ASN A 96 -6.10 5.07 13.89
C ASN A 96 -7.12 6.13 14.32
N TYR A 97 -8.11 5.75 15.12
CA TYR A 97 -9.02 6.71 15.77
C TYR A 97 -8.29 7.53 16.85
N ILE A 98 -8.62 8.81 16.98
CA ILE A 98 -7.99 9.76 17.92
C ILE A 98 -8.49 9.51 19.34
N GLU A 99 -9.77 9.25 19.52
CA GLU A 99 -10.43 9.08 20.82
C GLU A 99 -11.54 8.02 20.69
N ASP A 100 -11.30 6.83 21.19
CA ASP A 100 -12.35 5.92 21.66
C ASP A 100 -11.70 4.94 22.65
N GLN A 101 -11.94 5.12 23.95
CA GLN A 101 -11.41 4.22 25.00
C GLN A 101 -12.05 2.82 24.92
N ASP A 102 -13.20 2.70 24.25
CA ASP A 102 -13.96 1.46 24.07
C ASP A 102 -13.68 0.72 22.76
N ARG A 103 -12.81 1.24 21.89
CA ARG A 103 -12.35 0.52 20.70
C ARG A 103 -10.99 -0.07 20.95
N GLU A 104 -10.84 -1.35 20.63
CA GLU A 104 -9.55 -1.99 20.47
C GLU A 104 -8.67 -1.08 19.59
N ARG A 105 -7.46 -0.74 20.06
CA ARG A 105 -6.56 0.18 19.37
C ARG A 105 -6.02 -0.49 18.11
N GLY A 106 -6.83 -0.50 17.05
CA GLY A 106 -6.43 -1.00 15.75
C GLY A 106 -5.55 0.00 15.03
N TYR A 107 -4.31 -0.40 14.73
CA TYR A 107 -3.43 0.31 13.81
C TYR A 107 -3.61 -0.26 12.40
N TYR A 108 -4.09 0.56 11.47
CA TYR A 108 -4.35 0.11 10.10
C TYR A 108 -3.26 0.63 9.18
N TYR A 109 -2.47 -0.29 8.63
CA TYR A 109 -1.31 0.04 7.81
C TYR A 109 -1.65 0.04 6.33
N GLY A 110 -1.16 1.05 5.61
CA GLY A 110 -1.24 1.17 4.16
C GLY A 110 0.12 1.44 3.56
N ALA A 111 0.27 1.09 2.29
CA ALA A 111 1.48 1.35 1.52
C ALA A 111 1.14 2.23 0.31
N SER A 112 2.06 3.10 -0.08
CA SER A 112 1.93 3.80 -1.36
C SER A 112 1.97 2.79 -2.50
N LEU A 113 1.21 3.02 -3.58
CA LEU A 113 1.02 2.03 -4.66
C LEU A 113 2.25 1.80 -5.55
N SER A 114 3.42 2.34 -5.22
CA SER A 114 4.68 2.25 -5.95
C SER A 114 4.95 3.32 -7.03
N SER A 115 6.23 3.41 -7.38
CA SER A 115 6.93 4.53 -7.98
C SER A 115 7.14 4.41 -9.49
N THR A 116 6.77 3.30 -10.13
CA THR A 116 7.09 3.06 -11.55
C THR A 116 6.09 3.56 -12.56
N GLY A 117 6.40 4.69 -13.18
CA GLY A 117 5.72 5.14 -14.39
C GLY A 117 4.26 5.57 -14.16
N LEU A 118 3.82 6.55 -14.94
CA LEU A 118 2.46 7.08 -14.80
C LEU A 118 1.39 6.02 -15.11
N VAL A 119 1.70 5.09 -16.02
CA VAL A 119 0.77 4.03 -16.45
C VAL A 119 0.49 3.03 -15.33
N ALA A 120 1.53 2.44 -14.72
CA ALA A 120 1.34 1.47 -13.65
C ALA A 120 0.61 2.10 -12.45
N ARG A 121 0.97 3.34 -12.08
CA ARG A 121 0.27 4.07 -11.00
C ARG A 121 -1.21 4.22 -11.28
N LYS A 122 -1.59 4.67 -12.49
CA LYS A 122 -3.00 4.81 -12.87
C LYS A 122 -3.76 3.49 -12.83
N LEU A 123 -3.15 2.42 -13.33
CA LEU A 123 -3.75 1.08 -13.32
C LEU A 123 -3.96 0.56 -11.89
N LEU A 124 -2.96 0.70 -11.03
CA LEU A 124 -3.04 0.27 -9.63
C LEU A 124 -4.05 1.11 -8.83
N ILE A 125 -4.13 2.42 -9.07
CA ILE A 125 -5.14 3.30 -8.46
C ILE A 125 -6.55 2.87 -8.89
N ALA A 126 -6.76 2.67 -10.19
CA ALA A 126 -8.06 2.25 -10.71
C ALA A 126 -8.47 0.87 -10.18
N SER A 127 -7.55 -0.09 -10.21
CA SER A 127 -7.76 -1.43 -9.64
C SER A 127 -8.08 -1.35 -8.16
N SER A 128 -7.35 -0.54 -7.40
CA SER A 128 -7.58 -0.36 -5.97
C SER A 128 -8.94 0.28 -5.69
N CYS A 129 -9.34 1.30 -6.45
CA CYS A 129 -10.67 1.92 -6.31
C CYS A 129 -11.81 0.92 -6.54
N LEU A 130 -11.63 -0.01 -7.49
CA LEU A 130 -12.67 -0.96 -7.90
C LEU A 130 -12.73 -2.20 -7.00
N HIS A 131 -11.60 -2.64 -6.45
CA HIS A 131 -11.50 -3.97 -5.83
C HIS A 131 -11.01 -4.00 -4.39
N THR A 132 -10.40 -2.93 -3.89
CA THR A 132 -9.59 -3.02 -2.66
C THR A 132 -9.94 -1.92 -1.66
N TRP A 133 -10.00 -0.68 -2.11
CA TRP A 133 -10.29 0.46 -1.25
C TRP A 133 -11.77 0.56 -0.93
N HIS A 134 -12.04 1.14 0.23
CA HIS A 134 -13.39 1.37 0.71
C HIS A 134 -14.13 2.29 -0.27
N PRO A 135 -15.40 2.03 -0.65
CA PRO A 135 -16.13 2.81 -1.65
C PRO A 135 -16.10 4.32 -1.40
N TYR A 136 -16.17 4.74 -0.12
CA TYR A 136 -16.08 6.16 0.26
C TYR A 136 -14.72 6.78 -0.10
N VAL A 137 -13.63 6.05 0.12
CA VAL A 137 -12.27 6.49 -0.22
C VAL A 137 -12.07 6.45 -1.74
N SER A 138 -12.55 5.39 -2.40
CA SER A 138 -12.52 5.27 -3.87
C SER A 138 -13.24 6.43 -4.55
N LEU A 139 -14.44 6.78 -4.07
CA LEU A 139 -15.23 7.89 -4.58
C LEU A 139 -14.49 9.22 -4.42
N ALA A 140 -13.90 9.46 -3.26
CA ALA A 140 -13.10 10.64 -3.00
C ALA A 140 -11.91 10.74 -3.96
N VAL A 141 -11.16 9.65 -4.16
CA VAL A 141 -10.03 9.62 -5.11
C VAL A 141 -10.49 9.92 -6.54
N MET A 142 -11.58 9.30 -6.98
CA MET A 142 -12.10 9.44 -8.34
C MET A 142 -12.68 10.83 -8.61
N LYS A 143 -13.47 11.37 -7.67
CA LYS A 143 -14.12 12.68 -7.81
C LYS A 143 -13.24 13.86 -7.35
N ARG A 144 -12.16 13.58 -6.65
CA ARG A 144 -11.30 14.58 -5.97
C ARG A 144 -12.09 15.40 -4.95
N GLU A 145 -13.05 14.74 -4.31
CA GLU A 145 -13.87 15.29 -3.25
C GLU A 145 -13.30 14.87 -1.90
N PRO A 146 -13.27 15.76 -0.89
CA PRO A 146 -12.68 15.45 0.40
C PRO A 146 -13.52 14.42 1.16
N VAL A 147 -12.83 13.47 1.78
CA VAL A 147 -13.36 12.58 2.81
C VAL A 147 -13.46 13.38 4.11
N LYS A 148 -14.58 13.26 4.82
CA LYS A 148 -14.74 13.79 6.18
C LYS A 148 -14.48 12.69 7.21
N CYS A 149 -13.32 12.71 7.84
CA CYS A 149 -12.92 11.76 8.90
C CYS A 149 -12.21 12.49 10.05
N GLU A 150 -12.92 13.39 10.75
CA GLU A 150 -12.34 14.26 11.79
C GLU A 150 -11.81 13.50 13.02
N THR A 151 -12.27 12.27 13.23
CA THR A 151 -11.89 11.41 14.36
C THR A 151 -10.71 10.49 14.05
N VAL A 152 -10.10 10.59 12.86
CA VAL A 152 -8.98 9.73 12.43
C VAL A 152 -7.68 10.50 12.37
N ARG A 153 -6.60 9.91 12.88
CA ARG A 153 -5.22 10.34 12.66
C ARG A 153 -4.57 9.44 11.64
N CYS A 154 -3.91 10.04 10.66
CA CYS A 154 -3.01 9.34 9.73
C CYS A 154 -1.59 9.83 9.96
N ARG A 155 -0.64 8.91 10.14
CA ARG A 155 0.78 9.19 10.27
C ARG A 155 1.51 8.51 9.12
N ALA A 156 2.25 9.28 8.33
CA ALA A 156 3.00 8.76 7.18
C ALA A 156 4.49 8.68 7.53
N PHE A 157 5.19 7.67 6.98
CA PHE A 157 6.61 7.43 7.20
C PHE A 157 7.28 7.09 5.86
N SER A 158 8.44 7.69 5.60
CA SER A 158 9.25 7.26 4.45
C SER A 158 9.82 5.88 4.73
N VAL A 159 9.91 5.02 3.72
CA VAL A 159 10.56 3.71 3.91
C VAL A 159 12.02 3.87 4.33
N ASP A 160 12.75 4.81 3.72
CA ASP A 160 14.15 5.10 4.07
C ASP A 160 14.35 5.74 5.45
N SER A 161 13.27 6.14 6.12
CA SER A 161 13.31 6.82 7.42
C SER A 161 12.05 6.48 8.21
N ILE A 162 11.81 5.18 8.36
CA ILE A 162 10.53 4.62 8.83
C ILE A 162 10.15 5.04 10.26
N HIS A 163 11.12 5.48 11.05
CA HIS A 163 10.93 5.97 12.42
C HIS A 163 10.59 7.45 12.52
N THR A 164 10.64 8.21 11.41
CA THR A 164 10.39 9.66 11.41
C THR A 164 9.09 9.96 10.66
N GLU A 165 8.10 10.52 11.37
CA GLU A 165 6.83 10.94 10.75
C GLU A 165 7.10 12.07 9.74
N LYS A 166 6.48 11.97 8.56
CA LYS A 166 6.57 12.97 7.50
C LYS A 166 5.24 13.66 7.25
N PRO A 167 5.25 14.93 6.79
CA PRO A 167 4.05 15.61 6.34
C PRO A 167 3.39 14.88 5.15
N PRO A 168 2.06 15.02 5.00
CA PRO A 168 1.32 14.45 3.90
C PRO A 168 1.62 15.22 2.61
N CYS A 169 1.25 14.64 1.47
CA CYS A 169 1.29 15.38 0.22
C CYS A 169 0.11 16.33 0.03
N LYS A 170 0.25 17.31 -0.85
CA LYS A 170 -0.82 18.28 -1.17
C LYS A 170 -2.13 17.60 -1.58
N ALA A 171 -2.05 16.51 -2.36
CA ALA A 171 -3.22 15.75 -2.77
C ALA A 171 -3.90 15.06 -1.58
N CYS A 172 -3.14 14.40 -0.70
CA CYS A 172 -3.67 13.76 0.51
C CYS A 172 -4.27 14.78 1.49
N CYS A 173 -3.60 15.93 1.68
CA CYS A 173 -4.09 17.01 2.53
C CYS A 173 -5.47 17.50 2.04
N LYS A 174 -5.62 17.73 0.73
CA LYS A 174 -6.91 18.09 0.13
C LYS A 174 -7.95 16.97 0.21
N LEU A 175 -7.51 15.72 0.03
CA LEU A 175 -8.42 14.57 -0.09
C LEU A 175 -8.95 14.08 1.26
N LEU A 176 -8.12 14.08 2.31
CA LEU A 176 -8.45 13.41 3.56
C LEU A 176 -8.74 14.40 4.70
N ASN A 177 -8.30 15.65 4.57
CA ASN A 177 -8.53 16.71 5.57
C ASN A 177 -8.22 16.27 7.02
N LEU A 178 -7.14 15.50 7.21
CA LEU A 178 -6.78 14.90 8.50
C LEU A 178 -5.76 15.74 9.27
N LYS A 179 -5.70 15.55 10.59
CA LYS A 179 -4.61 16.08 11.42
C LYS A 179 -3.29 15.39 11.03
N HIS A 180 -2.24 16.18 10.80
CA HIS A 180 -0.96 15.67 10.29
C HIS A 180 0.25 16.44 10.82
N ALA A 181 1.44 15.81 10.76
CA ALA A 181 2.70 16.46 11.13
C ALA A 181 3.09 17.55 10.11
N GLY A 182 2.96 18.82 10.48
CA GLY A 182 3.48 19.95 9.69
C GLY A 182 2.72 20.26 8.39
N PRO A 183 3.21 21.24 7.59
CA PRO A 183 2.56 21.65 6.34
C PRO A 183 2.76 20.62 5.21
N PRO A 184 1.82 20.51 4.24
CA PRO A 184 1.88 19.50 3.19
C PRO A 184 3.06 19.71 2.23
N THR A 185 3.72 18.62 1.82
CA THR A 185 4.91 18.64 0.94
C THR A 185 4.77 17.76 -0.30
N GLY A 186 5.35 18.16 -1.42
CA GLY A 186 5.26 17.39 -2.66
C GLY A 186 3.86 17.40 -3.31
N ASN A 187 3.75 16.77 -4.48
CA ASN A 187 2.54 16.78 -5.30
C ASN A 187 2.34 15.46 -6.04
N ASN A 188 1.79 14.46 -5.34
CA ASN A 188 1.45 13.18 -5.95
C ASN A 188 0.07 13.22 -6.62
N ILE A 189 -0.20 12.27 -7.51
CA ILE A 189 -1.54 12.05 -8.03
C ILE A 189 -2.45 11.49 -6.91
N TYR A 190 -3.73 11.87 -6.93
CA TYR A 190 -4.73 11.35 -5.98
C TYR A 190 -4.77 9.83 -6.01
N GLY A 191 -4.83 9.20 -4.83
CA GLY A 191 -4.83 7.75 -4.69
C GLY A 191 -3.44 7.11 -4.54
N ASN A 192 -2.36 7.74 -4.98
CA ASN A 192 -1.05 7.06 -4.99
C ASN A 192 -0.45 6.81 -3.60
N CYS A 193 -0.80 7.64 -2.63
CA CYS A 193 -0.14 7.66 -1.33
C CYS A 193 -0.76 6.66 -0.34
N ALA A 194 0.04 6.31 0.67
CA ALA A 194 -0.26 5.23 1.60
C ALA A 194 -1.51 5.49 2.46
N GLU A 195 -1.83 6.76 2.71
CA GLU A 195 -2.95 7.19 3.54
C GLU A 195 -4.31 6.69 3.01
N VAL A 196 -4.41 6.48 1.69
CA VAL A 196 -5.64 6.02 1.04
C VAL A 196 -5.91 4.55 1.34
N GLU A 197 -4.86 3.72 1.32
CA GLU A 197 -4.98 2.31 1.69
C GLU A 197 -5.19 2.15 3.20
N SER A 198 -4.44 2.88 4.03
CA SER A 198 -4.55 2.77 5.49
C SER A 198 -5.94 3.18 5.99
N LEU A 199 -6.48 4.29 5.47
CA LEU A 199 -7.84 4.74 5.79
C LEU A 199 -8.89 3.76 5.29
N SER A 200 -8.73 3.21 4.09
CA SER A 200 -9.67 2.22 3.55
C SER A 200 -9.78 0.99 4.46
N LYS A 201 -8.64 0.48 4.95
CA LYS A 201 -8.61 -0.66 5.87
C LYS A 201 -9.29 -0.34 7.20
N LEU A 202 -9.05 0.86 7.74
CA LEU A 202 -9.72 1.33 8.96
C LEU A 202 -11.26 1.35 8.80
N LEU A 203 -11.76 1.88 7.68
CA LEU A 203 -13.20 1.96 7.43
C LEU A 203 -13.84 0.58 7.23
N TRP A 204 -13.18 -0.33 6.52
CA TRP A 204 -13.69 -1.71 6.39
C TRP A 204 -13.85 -2.43 7.72
N ASN A 205 -12.93 -2.20 8.67
CA ASN A 205 -13.04 -2.82 9.98
C ASN A 205 -14.21 -2.27 10.80
N THR A 206 -14.65 -1.03 10.56
CA THR A 206 -15.83 -0.49 11.25
C THR A 206 -17.16 -0.98 10.72
N GLU A 207 -17.21 -1.43 9.47
CA GLU A 207 -18.42 -1.98 8.84
C GLU A 207 -18.53 -3.49 9.01
N SER A 208 -17.46 -4.16 9.42
CA SER A 208 -17.50 -5.59 9.75
C SER A 208 -18.27 -5.78 11.06
N PRO A 209 -19.33 -6.62 11.10
CA PRO A 209 -20.02 -6.90 12.35
C PRO A 209 -19.00 -7.45 13.35
N ARG A 210 -18.85 -6.75 14.48
CA ARG A 210 -18.13 -7.29 15.62
C ARG A 210 -18.91 -8.55 16.01
N ASN A 211 -18.32 -9.73 15.84
CA ASN A 211 -18.92 -10.96 16.33
C ASN A 211 -19.12 -10.76 17.85
N GLU A 212 -20.38 -10.66 18.26
CA GLU A 212 -20.83 -10.65 19.66
C GLU A 212 -20.45 -11.97 20.36
#